data_AF-A0A9N9LAY5-F1
#
_entry.id   AF-A0A9N9LAY5-F1
#
_cell.length_a   1.000
_cell.length_b   1.000
_cell.length_c   1.000
_cell.angle_alpha   90.00
_cell.angle_beta   90.00
_cell.angle_gamma   90.00
#
_symmetry.space_group_name_H-M   'P 1'
#
loop_
_entity.id
_entity.type
_entity.pdbx_description
1 polymer ?
#
loop_
_entity_poly.entity_id
_entity_poly.type
_entity_poly.pdbx_seq_one_letter_code
_entity_poly.pdbx_strand_id
1 'polypeptide(L)'
;MGSYIKCPIQISNIGVVRITRNFCDLFENLIEGAPPGHSVRTIWADQVCINQNDVQERNSQVAMMKDVYTQARRTIIWLGKPDSDMLVVANLLEVITTTAYGRLPMTKGPFRQELPEDIEKFIAIKSDSNWPSDLEFMRSIANTLNKSWFSRAWIIQEVVLSQEPLLLFGNDTFNIAVLDNLVTVALNLREGETNNTANIHKKYK
;
A
#
# COMPACT_ATOMS: atom_id res chain seq x y z
N MET A 1 -13.64 14.63 5.82
CA MET A 1 -14.42 13.75 6.72
C MET A 1 -15.45 13.01 5.87
N GLY A 2 -15.09 11.84 5.33
CA GLY A 2 -16.04 11.00 4.60
C GLY A 2 -17.01 10.36 5.59
N SER A 3 -18.29 10.35 5.27
CA SER A 3 -19.29 9.64 6.06
C SER A 3 -18.85 8.18 6.23
N TYR A 4 -18.74 7.70 7.48
CA TYR A 4 -18.46 6.30 7.78
C TYR A 4 -19.69 5.46 7.45
N ILE A 5 -19.97 5.29 6.16
CA ILE A 5 -21.01 4.39 5.69
C ILE A 5 -20.60 2.99 6.13
N LYS A 6 -21.45 2.37 6.96
CA LYS A 6 -21.24 1.00 7.38
C LYS A 6 -22.01 0.05 6.48
N CYS A 7 -21.33 -0.94 5.93
CA CYS A 7 -21.90 -1.97 5.07
C CYS A 7 -22.25 -3.23 5.90
N PRO A 8 -23.40 -3.87 5.65
CA PRO A 8 -23.76 -5.11 6.32
C PRO A 8 -23.02 -6.29 5.70
N ILE A 9 -22.47 -7.16 6.55
CA ILE A 9 -22.01 -8.50 6.17
C ILE A 9 -22.71 -9.54 7.03
N GLN A 10 -22.94 -10.73 6.48
CA GLN A 10 -23.53 -11.84 7.21
C GLN A 10 -22.43 -12.72 7.80
N ILE A 11 -22.50 -12.98 9.11
CA ILE A 11 -21.60 -13.91 9.79
C ILE A 11 -22.41 -15.08 10.31
N SER A 12 -22.01 -16.30 9.92
CA SER A 12 -22.64 -17.54 10.39
C SER A 12 -22.71 -17.56 11.91
N ASN A 13 -23.88 -17.88 12.46
CA ASN A 13 -24.17 -17.97 13.91
C ASN A 13 -24.12 -16.66 14.71
N ILE A 14 -23.79 -15.52 14.09
CA ILE A 14 -23.77 -14.20 14.75
C ILE A 14 -24.82 -13.25 14.16
N GLY A 15 -25.13 -13.40 12.86
CA GLY A 15 -26.06 -12.55 12.13
C GLY A 15 -25.35 -11.40 11.41
N VAL A 16 -26.06 -10.28 11.23
CA VAL A 16 -25.57 -9.16 10.43
C VAL A 16 -24.65 -8.27 11.27
N VAL A 17 -23.40 -8.12 10.83
CA VAL A 17 -22.42 -7.19 11.41
C VAL A 17 -22.17 -6.04 10.44
N ARG A 18 -21.97 -4.85 10.98
CA ARG A 18 -21.74 -3.62 10.21
C ARG A 18 -20.27 -3.24 10.21
N ILE A 19 -19.64 -3.36 9.04
CA ILE A 19 -18.23 -3.01 8.81
C ILE A 19 -18.08 -1.67 8.10
N THR A 20 -16.91 -1.03 8.16
CA THR A 20 -16.67 0.22 7.42
C THR A 20 -16.74 -0.01 5.91
N ARG A 21 -17.07 1.04 5.13
CA ARG A 21 -17.03 0.97 3.66
C ARG A 21 -15.66 0.52 3.14
N ASN A 22 -14.58 1.05 3.70
CA ASN A 22 -13.21 0.69 3.30
C ASN A 22 -12.93 -0.81 3.52
N PHE A 23 -13.37 -1.38 4.65
CA PHE A 23 -13.23 -2.81 4.89
C PHE A 23 -14.16 -3.64 4.00
N CYS A 24 -15.36 -3.15 3.68
CA CYS A 24 -16.25 -3.79 2.73
C CYS A 24 -15.64 -3.89 1.33
N ASP A 25 -15.02 -2.81 0.85
CA ASP A 25 -14.33 -2.81 -0.45
C ASP A 25 -13.17 -3.80 -0.49
N LEU A 26 -12.39 -3.91 0.60
CA LEU A 26 -11.36 -4.94 0.73
C LEU A 26 -11.96 -6.35 0.72
N PHE A 27 -13.03 -6.57 1.49
CA PHE A 27 -13.66 -7.88 1.61
C PHE A 27 -14.22 -8.37 0.27
N GLU A 28 -14.89 -7.50 -0.50
CA GLU A 28 -15.34 -7.75 -1.87
C GLU A 28 -14.16 -8.15 -2.77
N ASN A 29 -13.08 -7.36 -2.75
CA ASN A 29 -11.88 -7.62 -3.54
C ASN A 29 -11.22 -8.98 -3.24
N LEU A 30 -11.16 -9.38 -1.96
CA LEU A 30 -10.60 -10.66 -1.55
C LEU A 30 -11.46 -11.86 -1.99
N ILE A 31 -12.79 -11.66 -2.08
CA ILE A 31 -13.72 -12.68 -2.58
C ILE A 31 -13.57 -12.83 -4.09
N GLU A 32 -13.56 -11.72 -4.83
CA GLU A 32 -13.43 -11.71 -6.29
C GLU A 32 -12.09 -12.29 -6.75
N GLY A 33 -11.01 -12.00 -6.02
CA GLY A 33 -9.68 -12.56 -6.29
C GLY A 33 -9.45 -14.00 -5.82
N ALA A 34 -10.47 -14.68 -5.27
CA ALA A 34 -10.31 -16.05 -4.79
C ALA A 34 -10.22 -17.06 -5.94
N PRO A 35 -9.19 -17.94 -5.99
CA PRO A 35 -9.10 -18.97 -7.00
C PRO A 35 -10.32 -19.90 -6.98
N PRO A 36 -10.77 -20.41 -8.14
CA PRO A 36 -11.81 -21.43 -8.19
C PRO A 36 -11.46 -22.61 -7.28
N GLY A 37 -12.42 -23.04 -6.45
CA GLY A 37 -12.24 -24.17 -5.52
C GLY A 37 -11.64 -23.82 -4.16
N HIS A 38 -11.23 -22.57 -3.90
CA HIS A 38 -10.83 -22.12 -2.56
C HIS A 38 -12.01 -21.43 -1.86
N SER A 39 -12.77 -22.18 -1.06
CA SER A 39 -14.03 -21.70 -0.47
C SER A 39 -13.90 -21.08 0.92
N VAL A 40 -12.75 -21.20 1.60
CA VAL A 40 -12.59 -20.71 2.98
C VAL A 40 -11.23 -20.05 3.18
N ARG A 41 -11.24 -18.83 3.73
CA ARG A 41 -10.05 -18.11 4.20
C ARG A 41 -10.26 -17.69 5.65
N THR A 42 -9.23 -17.88 6.47
CA THR A 42 -9.20 -17.32 7.82
C THR A 42 -8.64 -15.91 7.76
N ILE A 43 -9.44 -14.92 8.16
CA ILE A 43 -9.06 -13.52 8.19
C ILE A 43 -9.27 -13.01 9.61
N TRP A 44 -8.27 -12.34 10.16
CA TRP A 44 -8.42 -11.55 11.36
C TRP A 44 -8.55 -10.08 10.97
N ALA A 45 -9.59 -9.42 11.46
CA ALA A 45 -9.78 -7.98 11.34
C ALA A 45 -10.34 -7.46 12.66
N ASP A 46 -9.64 -6.53 13.30
CA ASP A 46 -9.99 -5.94 14.60
C ASP A 46 -11.47 -5.51 14.69
N GLN A 47 -12.00 -4.92 13.61
CA GLN A 47 -13.39 -4.47 13.53
C GLN A 47 -14.42 -5.60 13.72
N VAL A 48 -14.07 -6.84 13.37
CA VAL A 48 -14.99 -8.00 13.40
C VAL A 48 -14.60 -9.00 14.49
N CYS A 49 -13.30 -9.24 14.68
CA CYS A 49 -12.79 -10.25 15.59
C CYS A 49 -12.69 -9.79 17.05
N ILE A 50 -12.82 -8.49 17.31
CA ILE A 50 -12.82 -7.94 18.68
C ILE A 50 -14.23 -7.43 18.97
N ASN A 51 -14.79 -7.84 20.11
CA ASN A 51 -16.02 -7.25 20.60
C ASN A 51 -15.78 -5.78 21.00
N GLN A 52 -16.17 -4.87 20.11
CA GLN A 52 -15.98 -3.44 20.31
C GLN A 52 -16.79 -2.87 21.49
N ASN A 53 -17.77 -3.61 22.00
CA ASN A 53 -18.59 -3.23 23.15
C ASN A 53 -18.04 -3.73 24.49
N ASP A 54 -17.04 -4.62 24.47
CA ASP A 54 -16.38 -5.12 25.68
C ASP A 54 -15.00 -4.48 25.81
N VAL A 55 -14.88 -3.55 26.77
CA VAL A 55 -13.63 -2.82 27.02
C VAL A 55 -12.53 -3.75 27.54
N GLN A 56 -12.87 -4.77 28.34
CA GLN A 56 -11.88 -5.70 28.91
C GLN A 56 -11.33 -6.62 27.82
N GLU A 57 -12.20 -7.13 26.95
CA GLU A 57 -11.79 -7.90 25.79
C GLU A 57 -10.92 -7.03 24.86
N ARG A 58 -11.38 -5.82 24.52
CA ARG A 58 -10.64 -4.92 23.64
C ARG A 58 -9.24 -4.63 24.18
N ASN A 59 -9.10 -4.34 25.47
CA ASN A 59 -7.80 -4.09 26.08
C ASN A 59 -6.89 -5.34 26.01
N SER A 60 -7.46 -6.51 26.26
CA SER A 60 -6.74 -7.79 26.15
C SER A 60 -6.29 -8.07 24.71
N GLN A 61 -7.16 -7.85 23.73
CA GLN A 61 -6.87 -8.02 22.31
C GLN A 61 -5.80 -7.04 21.82
N VAL A 62 -5.86 -5.77 22.25
CA VAL A 62 -4.83 -4.77 21.93
C VAL A 62 -3.45 -5.21 22.46
N ALA A 63 -3.38 -5.78 23.67
CA ALA A 63 -2.13 -6.31 24.21
C ALA A 63 -1.59 -7.51 23.40
N MET A 64 -2.47 -8.26 22.74
CA MET A 64 -2.15 -9.41 21.90
C MET A 64 -1.89 -9.07 20.43
N MET A 65 -2.15 -7.85 19.96
CA MET A 65 -2.02 -7.48 18.54
C MET A 65 -0.63 -7.77 17.98
N LYS A 66 0.43 -7.57 18.78
CA LYS A 66 1.80 -7.92 18.40
C LYS A 66 1.92 -9.40 17.99
N ASP A 67 1.25 -10.29 18.74
CA ASP A 67 1.33 -11.73 18.54
C ASP A 67 0.50 -12.14 17.34
N VAL A 68 -0.63 -11.46 17.10
CA VAL A 68 -1.47 -11.63 15.90
C VAL A 68 -0.67 -11.29 14.65
N TYR A 69 -0.05 -10.10 14.57
CA TYR A 69 0.74 -9.71 13.40
C TYR A 69 1.97 -10.59 13.20
N THR A 70 2.64 -10.98 14.29
CA THR A 70 3.81 -11.87 14.23
C THR A 70 3.46 -13.26 13.70
N GLN A 71 2.31 -13.81 14.11
CA GLN A 71 1.88 -15.17 13.73
C GLN A 71 1.09 -15.21 12.42
N ALA A 72 0.57 -14.07 11.97
CA ALA A 72 -0.13 -13.99 10.69
C ALA A 72 0.80 -14.40 9.55
N ARG A 73 0.32 -15.31 8.68
CA ARG A 73 1.04 -15.69 7.47
C ARG A 73 1.30 -14.47 6.58
N ARG A 74 0.30 -13.60 6.46
CA ARG A 74 0.29 -12.38 5.65
C ARG A 74 -0.45 -11.28 6.38
N THR A 75 0.00 -10.05 6.20
CA THR A 75 -0.74 -8.86 6.62
C THR A 75 -1.14 -8.08 5.37
N ILE A 76 -2.45 -7.88 5.20
CA ILE A 76 -2.99 -7.19 4.03
C ILE A 76 -3.19 -5.71 4.40
N ILE A 77 -2.53 -4.83 3.65
CA ILE A 77 -2.63 -3.39 3.77
C ILE A 77 -3.43 -2.88 2.57
N TRP A 78 -4.64 -2.42 2.81
CA TRP A 78 -5.54 -1.95 1.75
C TRP A 78 -5.46 -0.44 1.57
N LEU A 79 -4.97 0.02 0.41
CA LEU A 79 -4.92 1.45 0.08
C LEU A 79 -6.21 1.98 -0.55
N GLY A 80 -7.11 1.09 -0.96
CA GLY A 80 -8.39 1.43 -1.58
C GLY A 80 -8.51 0.96 -3.02
N LYS A 81 -9.69 1.18 -3.59
CA LYS A 81 -9.95 1.01 -5.03
C LYS A 81 -9.18 2.09 -5.82
N PRO A 82 -8.80 1.83 -7.07
CA PRO A 82 -8.10 2.81 -7.87
C PRO A 82 -8.96 4.04 -8.11
N ASP A 83 -8.39 5.21 -7.84
CA ASP A 83 -8.90 6.49 -8.33
C ASP A 83 -7.99 6.96 -9.49
N SER A 84 -8.45 7.96 -10.26
CA SER A 84 -7.72 8.47 -11.44
C SER A 84 -6.29 8.88 -11.11
N ASP A 85 -6.06 9.40 -9.90
CA ASP A 85 -4.76 9.88 -9.47
C ASP A 85 -3.87 8.70 -9.07
N MET A 86 -4.40 7.55 -8.67
CA MET A 86 -3.62 6.39 -8.22
C MET A 86 -3.27 5.37 -9.32
N LEU A 87 -3.87 5.44 -10.51
CA LEU A 87 -3.45 4.63 -11.67
C LEU A 87 -1.99 4.91 -12.08
N VAL A 88 -1.54 6.16 -11.90
CA VAL A 88 -0.15 6.57 -12.12
C VAL A 88 0.80 5.86 -11.15
N VAL A 89 0.41 5.69 -9.88
CA VAL A 89 1.18 4.88 -8.93
C VAL A 89 1.21 3.42 -9.35
N ALA A 90 0.08 2.80 -9.72
CA ALA A 90 0.10 1.40 -10.16
C ALA A 90 1.03 1.16 -11.36
N ASN A 91 0.95 2.01 -12.40
CA ASN A 91 1.84 1.93 -13.56
C ASN A 91 3.31 2.11 -13.15
N LEU A 92 3.60 3.04 -12.23
CA LEU A 92 4.94 3.20 -11.67
C LEU A 92 5.40 1.96 -10.91
N LEU A 93 4.55 1.38 -10.05
CA LEU A 93 4.88 0.18 -9.28
C LEU A 93 5.14 -0.99 -10.23
N GLU A 94 4.34 -1.14 -11.29
CA GLU A 94 4.57 -2.13 -12.35
C GLU A 94 5.91 -1.87 -13.06
N VAL A 95 6.20 -0.63 -13.45
CA VAL A 95 7.48 -0.26 -14.08
C VAL A 95 8.66 -0.53 -13.15
N ILE A 96 8.61 -0.07 -11.90
CA ILE A 96 9.68 -0.27 -10.91
C ILE A 96 9.88 -1.77 -10.64
N THR A 97 8.80 -2.53 -10.47
CA THR A 97 8.91 -3.98 -10.20
C THR A 97 9.39 -4.75 -11.43
N THR A 98 9.09 -4.31 -12.64
CA THR A 98 9.59 -4.92 -13.88
C THR A 98 11.02 -4.51 -14.24
N THR A 99 11.46 -3.31 -13.86
CA THR A 99 12.80 -2.77 -14.22
C THR A 99 13.88 -2.97 -13.16
N ALA A 100 13.54 -2.88 -11.87
CA ALA A 100 14.48 -2.98 -10.76
C ALA A 100 14.58 -4.41 -10.19
N TYR A 101 13.52 -5.22 -10.26
CA TYR A 101 13.49 -6.53 -9.59
C TYR A 101 12.61 -7.54 -10.34
N GLY A 102 13.09 -8.06 -11.48
CA GLY A 102 12.40 -9.12 -12.21
C GLY A 102 11.98 -10.26 -11.27
N ARG A 103 10.67 -10.36 -10.98
CA ARG A 103 10.00 -11.41 -10.16
C ARG A 103 10.94 -12.13 -9.18
N LEU A 104 11.58 -11.43 -8.24
CA LEU A 104 12.43 -12.12 -7.27
C LEU A 104 11.61 -12.72 -6.12
N PRO A 105 11.91 -13.97 -5.72
CA PRO A 105 11.24 -14.66 -4.63
C PRO A 105 11.63 -14.05 -3.27
N MET A 106 10.67 -14.15 -2.35
CA MET A 106 10.78 -13.84 -0.93
C MET A 106 12.19 -14.12 -0.35
N THR A 107 12.88 -13.09 0.13
CA THR A 107 13.94 -13.26 1.12
C THR A 107 13.86 -12.18 2.19
N LYS A 108 13.96 -12.61 3.45
CA LYS A 108 13.93 -11.77 4.66
C LYS A 108 15.28 -11.08 4.84
N GLY A 109 15.30 -9.75 5.01
CA GLY A 109 16.50 -9.02 5.40
C GLY A 109 16.29 -7.49 5.47
N PRO A 110 17.05 -6.77 6.30
CA PRO A 110 16.96 -5.31 6.38
C PRO A 110 17.54 -4.69 5.12
N PHE A 111 16.69 -3.97 4.38
CA PHE A 111 17.02 -3.26 3.15
C PHE A 111 18.08 -2.18 3.41
N ARG A 112 19.32 -2.46 3.00
CA ARG A 112 20.29 -1.44 2.58
C ARG A 112 21.01 -1.99 1.36
N GLN A 113 20.50 -1.67 0.18
CA GLN A 113 21.31 -1.67 -1.02
C GLN A 113 21.12 -0.33 -1.70
N GLU A 114 22.25 0.35 -1.93
CA GLU A 114 22.33 1.60 -2.67
C GLU A 114 21.72 1.39 -4.07
N LEU A 115 21.17 2.45 -4.68
CA LEU A 115 20.72 2.42 -6.07
C LEU A 115 21.86 2.80 -7.03
N PRO A 116 22.47 1.82 -7.71
CA PRO A 116 23.16 2.14 -8.95
C PRO A 116 22.85 1.12 -10.06
N GLU A 117 21.89 1.48 -10.93
CA GLU A 117 21.73 1.08 -12.36
C GLU A 117 20.28 1.39 -12.87
N ASP A 118 19.33 1.61 -11.97
CA ASP A 118 17.89 1.70 -12.32
C ASP A 118 17.39 3.08 -12.76
N ILE A 119 18.11 4.16 -12.44
CA ILE A 119 17.70 5.53 -12.77
C ILE A 119 17.70 5.75 -14.30
N GLU A 120 18.63 5.16 -15.05
CA GLU A 120 18.66 5.31 -16.52
C GLU A 120 17.48 4.61 -17.21
N LYS A 121 17.05 3.43 -16.72
CA LYS A 121 15.83 2.76 -17.20
C LYS A 121 14.59 3.56 -16.88
N PHE A 122 14.52 4.13 -15.68
CA PHE A 122 13.43 5.03 -15.29
C PHE A 122 13.37 6.27 -16.20
N ILE A 123 14.52 6.89 -16.52
CA ILE A 123 14.60 8.02 -17.47
C ILE A 123 14.17 7.59 -18.89
N ALA A 124 14.56 6.39 -19.34
CA ALA A 124 14.17 5.87 -20.64
C ALA A 124 12.66 5.63 -20.75
N ILE A 125 12.01 5.14 -19.69
CA ILE A 125 10.55 4.95 -19.64
C ILE A 125 9.81 6.28 -19.53
N LYS A 126 10.34 7.23 -18.76
CA LYS A 126 9.84 8.62 -18.70
C LYS A 126 9.88 9.31 -20.06
N SER A 127 10.76 8.87 -20.96
CA SER A 127 10.88 9.40 -22.32
C SER A 127 9.82 8.84 -23.28
N ASP A 128 8.98 7.89 -22.84
CA ASP A 128 7.80 7.45 -23.59
C ASP A 128 6.71 8.53 -23.54
N SER A 129 6.17 8.88 -24.70
CA SER A 129 5.09 9.85 -24.91
C SER A 129 3.81 9.59 -24.12
N ASN A 130 3.61 8.39 -23.57
CA ASN A 130 2.45 8.05 -22.74
C ASN A 130 2.73 8.18 -21.21
N TRP A 131 3.91 8.63 -20.82
CA TRP A 131 4.27 8.85 -19.42
C TRP A 131 3.56 10.09 -18.83
N PRO A 132 2.99 10.01 -17.61
CA PRO A 132 2.37 11.16 -16.95
C PRO A 132 3.39 12.26 -16.68
N SER A 133 2.95 13.52 -16.73
CA SER A 133 3.83 14.65 -16.41
C SER A 133 4.39 14.54 -14.97
N ASP A 134 5.55 15.14 -14.71
CA ASP A 134 6.16 15.16 -13.36
C ASP A 134 5.20 15.71 -12.30
N LEU A 135 4.34 16.66 -12.68
CA LEU A 135 3.31 17.21 -11.81
C LEU A 135 2.20 16.20 -11.50
N GLU A 136 1.69 15.49 -12.50
CA GLU A 136 0.70 14.41 -12.32
C GLU A 136 1.27 13.29 -11.47
N PHE A 137 2.54 12.97 -11.69
CA PHE A 137 3.30 12.00 -10.93
C PHE A 137 3.44 12.37 -9.45
N MET A 138 3.93 13.57 -9.16
CA MET A 138 4.11 14.04 -7.79
C MET A 138 2.78 14.16 -7.06
N ARG A 139 1.72 14.59 -7.76
CA ARG A 139 0.36 14.61 -7.24
C ARG A 139 -0.14 13.21 -6.88
N SER A 140 0.12 12.22 -7.74
CA SER A 140 -0.22 10.82 -7.51
C SER A 140 0.44 10.24 -6.26
N ILE A 141 1.75 10.48 -6.10
CA ILE A 141 2.50 10.08 -4.90
C ILE A 141 1.95 10.79 -3.66
N ALA A 142 1.75 12.11 -3.72
CA ALA A 142 1.24 12.88 -2.59
C ALA A 142 -0.15 12.39 -2.15
N ASN A 143 -1.04 12.10 -3.10
CA ASN A 143 -2.37 11.57 -2.80
C ASN A 143 -2.31 10.17 -2.18
N THR A 144 -1.38 9.33 -2.64
CA THR A 144 -1.14 8.01 -2.05
C THR A 144 -0.66 8.12 -0.61
N LEU A 145 0.38 8.91 -0.37
CA LEU A 145 0.96 9.10 0.96
C LEU A 145 0.01 9.82 1.93
N ASN A 146 -0.98 10.56 1.42
CA ASN A 146 -2.02 11.21 2.23
C ASN A 146 -3.17 10.26 2.63
N LYS A 147 -3.17 9.00 2.19
CA LYS A 147 -4.17 8.02 2.66
C LYS A 147 -4.02 7.79 4.17
N SER A 148 -5.15 7.63 4.85
CA SER A 148 -5.22 7.54 6.32
C SER A 148 -4.36 6.43 6.92
N TRP A 149 -4.04 5.39 6.16
CA TRP A 149 -3.16 4.32 6.62
C TRP A 149 -1.77 4.83 7.03
N PHE A 150 -1.18 5.74 6.24
CA PHE A 150 0.17 6.29 6.50
C PHE A 150 0.26 7.13 7.77
N SER A 151 -0.88 7.59 8.32
CA SER A 151 -0.93 8.38 9.55
C SER A 151 -1.33 7.57 10.79
N ARG A 152 -1.57 6.26 10.66
CA ARG A 152 -1.92 5.39 11.79
C ARG A 152 -0.67 5.01 12.58
N ALA A 153 -0.74 5.13 13.90
CA ALA A 153 0.33 4.66 14.80
C ALA A 153 0.63 3.15 14.65
N TRP A 154 -0.36 2.35 14.24
CA TRP A 154 -0.26 0.90 14.13
C TRP A 154 0.51 0.39 12.92
N ILE A 155 0.85 1.27 11.96
CA ILE A 155 1.62 0.91 10.76
C ILE A 155 2.91 0.15 11.07
N ILE A 156 3.57 0.50 12.18
CA ILE A 156 4.82 -0.14 12.60
C ILE A 156 4.56 -1.62 12.90
N GLN A 157 3.50 -1.96 13.62
CA GLN A 157 3.19 -3.36 13.93
C GLN A 157 2.75 -4.13 12.68
N GLU A 158 1.94 -3.49 11.84
CA GLU A 158 1.43 -4.09 10.59
C GLU A 158 2.55 -4.43 9.61
N VAL A 159 3.60 -3.61 9.54
CA VAL A 159 4.71 -3.79 8.60
C VAL A 159 5.88 -4.56 9.20
N VAL A 160 6.33 -4.17 10.39
CA VAL A 160 7.57 -4.70 10.99
C VAL A 160 7.39 -6.09 11.59
N LEU A 161 6.23 -6.36 12.18
CA LEU A 161 5.98 -7.67 12.81
C LEU A 161 5.45 -8.70 11.82
N SER A 162 4.92 -8.27 10.68
CA SER A 162 4.38 -9.17 9.68
C SER A 162 5.47 -10.00 9.00
N GLN A 163 5.18 -11.28 8.77
CA GLN A 163 6.06 -12.16 7.99
C GLN A 163 6.02 -11.83 6.49
N GLU A 164 4.87 -11.37 6.01
CA GLU A 164 4.60 -11.05 4.60
C GLU A 164 3.58 -9.90 4.52
N PRO A 165 4.03 -8.64 4.70
CA PRO A 165 3.19 -7.46 4.53
C PRO A 165 2.96 -7.19 3.04
N LEU A 166 1.70 -7.27 2.63
CA LEU A 166 1.23 -7.09 1.26
C LEU A 166 0.43 -5.80 1.14
N LEU A 167 0.86 -4.95 0.23
CA LEU A 167 0.14 -3.74 -0.16
C LEU A 167 -0.84 -4.09 -1.28
N LEU A 168 -2.13 -4.00 -0.99
CA LEU A 168 -3.18 -4.18 -1.98
C LEU A 168 -3.71 -2.81 -2.41
N PHE A 169 -3.81 -2.66 -3.73
CA PHE A 169 -4.31 -1.48 -4.37
C PHE A 169 -5.20 -1.90 -5.55
N GLY A 170 -6.51 -1.71 -5.42
CA GLY A 170 -7.45 -2.31 -6.37
C GLY A 170 -7.25 -3.82 -6.47
N ASN A 171 -7.01 -4.31 -7.68
CA ASN A 171 -6.76 -5.73 -7.93
C ASN A 171 -5.27 -6.09 -7.88
N ASP A 172 -4.40 -5.08 -7.74
CA ASP A 172 -2.97 -5.26 -7.74
C ASP A 172 -2.46 -5.52 -6.32
N THR A 173 -1.47 -6.41 -6.25
CA THR A 173 -0.84 -6.82 -4.99
C THR A 173 0.65 -6.64 -5.09
N PHE A 174 1.22 -5.89 -4.16
CA PHE A 174 2.65 -5.59 -4.10
C PHE A 174 3.23 -6.00 -2.75
N ASN A 175 4.52 -6.29 -2.70
CA ASN A 175 5.24 -6.35 -1.44
C ASN A 175 5.41 -4.93 -0.87
N ILE A 176 5.34 -4.77 0.45
CA ILE A 176 5.49 -3.45 1.08
C ILE A 176 6.80 -2.72 0.75
N ALA A 177 7.86 -3.45 0.41
CA ALA A 177 9.17 -2.90 0.01
C ALA A 177 9.06 -1.93 -1.16
N VAL A 178 7.99 -2.04 -1.96
CA VAL A 178 7.74 -1.12 -3.07
C VAL A 178 7.58 0.34 -2.64
N LEU A 179 7.23 0.60 -1.38
CA LEU A 179 7.15 1.96 -0.83
C LEU A 179 8.53 2.64 -0.77
N ASP A 180 9.62 1.88 -0.58
CA ASP A 180 10.99 2.44 -0.57
C ASP A 180 11.36 3.00 -1.95
N ASN A 181 10.95 2.28 -3.00
CA ASN A 181 11.14 2.73 -4.37
C ASN A 181 10.33 3.99 -4.67
N LEU A 182 9.09 4.10 -4.17
CA LEU A 182 8.27 5.31 -4.32
C LEU A 182 8.94 6.54 -3.70
N VAL A 183 9.45 6.39 -2.47
CA VAL A 183 10.15 7.48 -1.76
C VAL A 183 11.41 7.89 -2.52
N THR A 184 12.19 6.91 -2.96
CA THR A 184 13.40 7.13 -3.74
C THR A 184 13.12 7.92 -5.01
N VAL A 185 12.13 7.50 -5.81
CA VAL A 185 11.79 8.19 -7.06
C VAL A 185 11.30 9.61 -6.79
N ALA A 186 10.46 9.80 -5.76
CA ALA A 186 9.98 11.13 -5.37
C ALA A 186 11.12 12.08 -4.98
N LEU A 187 12.13 11.59 -4.25
CA LEU A 187 13.31 12.39 -3.88
C LEU A 187 14.13 12.77 -5.11
N ASN A 188 14.39 11.83 -6.02
CA ASN A 188 15.15 12.08 -7.25
C ASN A 188 14.47 13.09 -8.18
N LEU A 189 13.14 13.04 -8.32
CA LEU A 189 12.41 14.02 -9.14
C LEU A 189 12.48 15.43 -8.56
N ARG A 190 12.38 15.55 -7.23
CA ARG A 190 12.53 16.84 -6.54
C ARG A 190 13.92 17.44 -6.72
N GLU A 191 14.96 16.60 -6.70
CA GLU A 191 16.34 17.03 -6.97
C GLU A 191 16.54 17.42 -8.46
N GLY A 192 15.92 16.70 -9.39
CA GLY A 192 15.92 17.05 -10.80
C GLY A 192 15.33 18.45 -11.08
N GLU A 193 14.19 18.78 -10.47
CA GLU A 193 13.55 20.10 -10.62
C GLU A 193 14.39 21.24 -10.03
N THR A 194 14.98 21.02 -8.84
CA THR A 194 15.83 22.03 -8.18
C THR A 194 17.13 22.27 -8.95
N ASN A 195 17.73 21.22 -9.52
CA ASN A 195 18.91 21.35 -10.38
C ASN A 195 18.59 22.05 -11.71
N ASN A 196 17.43 21.79 -12.31
CA ASN A 196 17.01 22.48 -13.53
C ASN A 196 16.72 23.97 -13.30
N THR A 197 16.04 24.33 -12.20
CA THR A 197 15.78 25.73 -11.84
C THR A 197 17.06 26.50 -11.48
N ALA A 198 18.01 25.86 -10.79
CA ALA A 198 19.32 26.44 -10.51
C ALA A 198 20.16 26.68 -11.79
N ASN A 199 20.08 25.78 -12.77
CA ASN A 199 20.76 25.93 -14.05
C ASN A 199 20.13 27.02 -14.94
N ILE A 200 18.80 27.20 -14.87
CA ILE A 200 18.12 28.31 -15.54
C ILE A 200 18.59 29.65 -14.97
N HIS A 201 18.71 29.78 -13.63
CA HIS A 201 19.18 31.03 -13.01
C HIS A 201 20.66 31.36 -13.27
N LYS A 202 21.50 30.36 -13.56
CA LYS A 202 22.89 30.58 -14.00
C LYS A 202 23.02 30.97 -15.48
N LYS A 203 22.00 30.71 -16.31
CA LYS A 203 22.03 31.01 -17.75
C LYS A 203 21.62 32.45 -18.08
N TYR A 204 21.09 33.19 -17.10
CA TYR A 204 20.64 34.58 -17.22
C TYR A 204 21.44 35.56 -16.33
N LYS A 205 22.66 35.19 -15.93
CA LYS A 205 23.68 36.08 -15.36
C LYS A 205 24.92 36.04 -16.23
#